data_AF-A0A921GGH0-F1
#
_entry.id   AF-A0A921GGH0-F1
#
_cell.length_a   1.000
_cell.length_b   1.000
_cell.length_c   1.000
_cell.angle_alpha   90.00
_cell.angle_beta   90.00
_cell.angle_gamma   90.00
#
_symmetry.space_group_name_H-M   'P 1'
#
loop_
_entity.id
_entity.type
_entity.pdbx_description
1 polymer ?
#
loop_
_entity_poly.entity_id
_entity_poly.type
_entity_poly.pdbx_seq_one_letter_code
_entity_poly.pdbx_strand_id
1 'polypeptide(L)'
;MEGRDVARFARELRERIEGQGAAALDRFDWADRFWGLGFRMDCGHSYEERYGLALHDARGLRRELARIDDVQTLGDACFSQCRYITHWAMGPCDEQVEWLEVALARLEELAGGV
;
A
#
# COMPACT_ATOMS: atom_id res chain seq x y z
N MET A 1 -12.42 11.91 0.07
CA MET A 1 -11.05 11.59 -0.39
C MET A 1 -10.94 12.07 -1.83
N GLU A 2 -10.01 12.98 -2.14
CA GLU A 2 -9.81 13.44 -3.52
C GLU A 2 -8.89 12.46 -4.26
N GLY A 3 -9.37 11.84 -5.35
CA GLY A 3 -8.62 10.82 -6.10
C GLY A 3 -7.24 11.29 -6.56
N ARG A 4 -7.13 12.56 -7.00
CA ARG A 4 -5.85 13.17 -7.39
C ARG A 4 -4.81 13.23 -6.27
N ASP A 5 -5.24 13.46 -5.03
CA ASP A 5 -4.33 13.52 -3.88
C ASP A 5 -3.84 12.12 -3.51
N VAL A 6 -4.72 11.11 -3.59
CA VAL A 6 -4.35 9.70 -3.40
C VAL A 6 -3.38 9.25 -4.48
N ALA A 7 -3.66 9.55 -5.76
CA ALA A 7 -2.77 9.18 -6.86
C ALA A 7 -1.38 9.80 -6.70
N ARG A 8 -1.31 11.10 -6.36
CA ARG A 8 -0.04 11.80 -6.09
C ARG A 8 0.71 11.16 -4.92
N PHE A 9 0.00 10.87 -3.84
CA PHE A 9 0.59 10.22 -2.66
C PHE A 9 1.14 8.83 -2.99
N ALA A 10 0.36 8.01 -3.68
CA ALA A 10 0.73 6.64 -4.05
C ALA A 10 1.99 6.63 -4.92
N ARG A 11 2.04 7.53 -5.93
CA ARG A 11 3.21 7.70 -6.78
C ARG A 11 4.44 8.13 -5.98
N GLU A 12 4.31 9.15 -5.12
CA GLU A 12 5.44 9.66 -4.33
C GLU A 12 6.04 8.58 -3.43
N LEU A 13 5.19 7.80 -2.75
CA LEU A 13 5.65 6.71 -1.89
C LEU A 13 6.31 5.60 -2.71
N ARG A 14 5.71 5.21 -3.85
CA ARG A 14 6.28 4.19 -4.74
C ARG A 14 7.67 4.59 -5.25
N GLU A 15 7.82 5.81 -5.78
CA GLU A 15 9.11 6.31 -6.30
C GLU A 15 10.21 6.30 -5.23
N ARG A 16 9.86 6.57 -3.96
CA ARG A 16 10.82 6.47 -2.86
C ARG A 16 11.18 5.03 -2.52
N ILE A 17 10.22 4.12 -2.52
CA ILE A 17 10.46 2.69 -2.32
C ILE A 17 11.35 2.14 -3.45
N GLU A 18 11.07 2.45 -4.71
CA GLU A 18 11.89 2.06 -5.86
C GLU A 18 13.36 2.53 -5.71
N GLY A 19 13.58 3.73 -5.17
CA GLY A 19 14.91 4.30 -4.99
C GLY A 19 15.65 3.89 -3.72
N GLN A 20 14.94 3.49 -2.65
CA GLN A 20 15.51 3.35 -1.30
C GLN A 20 15.10 2.06 -0.57
N GLY A 21 14.22 1.25 -1.15
CA GLY A 21 13.64 0.06 -0.53
C GLY A 21 12.90 0.39 0.77
N ALA A 22 13.01 -0.51 1.76
CA ALA A 22 12.40 -0.33 3.08
C ALA A 22 12.81 0.98 3.78
N ALA A 23 14.02 1.50 3.52
CA ALA A 23 14.52 2.72 4.15
C ALA A 23 13.71 3.97 3.76
N ALA A 24 12.91 3.92 2.69
CA ALA A 24 11.95 4.97 2.35
C ALA A 24 10.87 5.17 3.42
N LEU A 25 10.54 4.08 4.14
CA LEU A 25 9.43 4.04 5.08
C LEU A 25 9.82 4.54 6.48
N ASP A 26 11.10 4.47 6.83
CA ASP A 26 11.60 4.89 8.15
C ASP A 26 11.88 6.41 8.26
N ARG A 27 12.08 7.08 7.12
CA ARG A 27 12.52 8.49 7.07
C ARG A 27 11.38 9.51 7.16
N PHE A 28 10.13 9.06 7.02
CA PHE A 28 8.95 9.92 6.95
C PHE A 28 7.81 9.28 7.74
N ASP A 29 7.02 10.10 8.44
CA ASP A 29 5.78 9.61 9.04
C ASP A 29 4.69 9.47 7.96
N TRP A 30 4.73 8.34 7.27
CA TRP A 30 3.74 7.98 6.26
C TRP A 30 2.35 7.76 6.86
N ALA A 31 2.28 7.42 8.15
CA ALA A 31 1.02 7.10 8.80
C ALA A 31 0.10 8.33 8.87
N ASP A 32 0.64 9.49 9.25
CA ASP A 32 -0.07 10.78 9.22
C ASP A 32 -0.65 11.09 7.84
N ARG A 33 0.08 10.75 6.77
CA ARG A 33 -0.41 10.94 5.40
C ARG A 33 -1.51 9.97 5.02
N PHE A 34 -1.41 8.70 5.40
CA PHE A 34 -2.48 7.72 5.20
C PHE A 34 -3.76 8.16 5.94
N TRP A 35 -3.65 8.57 7.21
CA TRP A 35 -4.78 9.09 7.98
C TRP A 35 -5.37 10.36 7.37
N GLY A 36 -4.51 11.30 6.93
CA GLY A 36 -4.95 12.54 6.29
C GLY A 36 -5.73 12.32 4.98
N LEU A 37 -5.48 11.21 4.28
CA LEU A 37 -6.24 10.79 3.11
C LEU A 37 -7.53 10.04 3.46
N GLY A 38 -7.68 9.59 4.71
CA GLY A 38 -8.84 8.84 5.20
C GLY A 38 -8.69 7.32 5.20
N PHE A 39 -7.47 6.81 5.00
CA PHE A 39 -7.21 5.38 5.10
C PHE A 39 -7.12 4.93 6.56
N ARG A 40 -7.45 3.67 6.80
CA ARG A 40 -7.45 3.04 8.11
C ARG A 40 -6.47 1.88 8.14
N MET A 41 -5.74 1.75 9.24
CA MET A 41 -4.94 0.57 9.52
C MET A 41 -5.89 -0.49 10.10
N ASP A 42 -6.37 -1.38 9.24
CA ASP A 42 -7.29 -2.47 9.61
C ASP A 42 -6.61 -3.85 9.64
N CYS A 43 -5.28 -3.86 9.63
CA CYS A 43 -4.44 -5.05 9.57
C CYS A 43 -4.67 -5.91 8.31
N GLY A 44 -5.22 -5.33 7.23
CA GLY A 44 -5.49 -6.03 5.98
C GLY A 44 -6.84 -6.76 5.95
N HIS A 45 -7.64 -6.71 7.01
CA HIS A 45 -8.89 -7.48 7.09
C HIS A 45 -9.83 -7.20 5.91
N SER A 46 -10.06 -5.94 5.54
CA SER A 46 -10.96 -5.60 4.43
C SER A 46 -10.44 -6.10 3.08
N TYR A 47 -9.12 -6.09 2.89
CA TYR A 47 -8.48 -6.58 1.67
C TYR A 47 -8.56 -8.10 1.54
N GLU A 48 -8.25 -8.82 2.63
CA GLU A 48 -8.31 -10.28 2.65
C GLU A 48 -9.75 -10.79 2.49
N GLU A 49 -10.72 -10.16 3.17
CA GLU A 49 -12.14 -10.49 3.06
C GLU A 49 -12.66 -10.26 1.62
N ARG A 50 -12.32 -9.12 1.02
CA ARG A 50 -12.85 -8.74 -0.30
C ARG A 50 -12.24 -9.55 -1.44
N TYR A 51 -10.93 -9.75 -1.41
CA TYR A 51 -10.20 -10.32 -2.55
C TYR A 51 -9.78 -11.78 -2.35
N GLY A 52 -9.81 -12.29 -1.12
CA GLY A 52 -9.33 -13.64 -0.80
C GLY A 52 -7.82 -13.79 -1.00
N LEU A 53 -7.08 -12.69 -0.90
CA LEU A 53 -5.64 -12.63 -1.07
C LEU A 53 -5.00 -12.26 0.25
N ALA A 54 -3.93 -12.94 0.65
CA ALA A 54 -3.20 -12.61 1.85
C ALA A 54 -2.53 -11.23 1.71
N LEU A 55 -2.57 -10.45 2.78
CA LEU A 55 -1.66 -9.32 2.93
C LEU A 55 -0.22 -9.86 2.82
N HIS A 56 0.70 -9.08 2.23
CA HIS A 56 2.09 -9.47 1.96
C HIS A 56 2.36 -10.45 0.79
N ASP A 57 1.37 -11.18 0.23
CA ASP A 57 1.62 -12.10 -0.92
C ASP A 57 1.80 -11.33 -2.25
N ALA A 58 3.02 -10.87 -2.53
CA ALA A 58 3.31 -10.02 -3.70
C ALA A 58 3.01 -10.76 -5.01
N ARG A 59 3.20 -12.08 -5.03
CA ARG A 59 2.95 -12.92 -6.20
C ARG A 59 1.45 -13.10 -6.43
N GLY A 60 0.67 -13.29 -5.38
CA GLY A 60 -0.80 -13.34 -5.40
C GLY A 60 -1.41 -12.04 -5.89
N LEU A 61 -0.96 -10.91 -5.33
CA LEU A 61 -1.40 -9.59 -5.77
C LEU A 61 -1.17 -9.37 -7.26
N ARG A 62 0.03 -9.69 -7.79
CA ARG A 62 0.31 -9.51 -9.23
C ARG A 62 -0.57 -10.36 -10.14
N ARG A 63 -0.87 -11.61 -9.75
CA ARG A 63 -1.74 -12.50 -10.54
C ARG A 63 -3.15 -11.95 -10.66
N GLU A 64 -3.65 -11.36 -9.59
CA GLU A 64 -5.04 -10.92 -9.49
C GLU A 64 -5.20 -9.39 -9.57
N LEU A 65 -4.17 -8.66 -10.02
CA LEU A 65 -4.11 -7.19 -9.96
C LEU A 65 -5.31 -6.51 -10.63
N ALA A 66 -5.80 -7.10 -11.72
CA ALA A 66 -6.96 -6.61 -12.46
C ALA A 66 -8.28 -6.69 -11.67
N ARG A 67 -8.37 -7.55 -10.66
CA ARG A 67 -9.54 -7.66 -9.76
C ARG A 67 -9.52 -6.63 -8.65
N ILE A 68 -8.36 -6.00 -8.38
CA ILE A 68 -8.25 -4.96 -7.38
C ILE A 68 -8.82 -3.67 -7.96
N ASP A 69 -9.97 -3.26 -7.43
CA ASP A 69 -10.85 -2.24 -8.00
C ASP A 69 -11.27 -1.15 -7.01
N ASP A 70 -10.98 -1.32 -5.72
CA ASP A 70 -11.47 -0.45 -4.65
C ASP A 70 -10.32 0.36 -4.03
N VAL A 71 -10.39 1.67 -4.20
CA VAL A 71 -9.37 2.62 -3.70
C VAL A 71 -9.28 2.57 -2.17
N GLN A 72 -10.41 2.46 -1.46
CA GLN A 72 -10.41 2.47 0.00
C GLN A 72 -9.79 1.17 0.53
N THR A 73 -10.24 0.02 0.04
CA THR A 73 -9.73 -1.29 0.47
C THR A 73 -8.24 -1.42 0.19
N LEU A 74 -7.78 -1.02 -1.00
CA LEU A 74 -6.36 -1.10 -1.34
C LEU A 74 -5.50 -0.12 -0.52
N GLY A 75 -6.01 1.09 -0.26
CA GLY A 75 -5.31 2.07 0.56
C GLY A 75 -5.21 1.67 2.04
N ASP A 76 -6.27 1.09 2.62
CA ASP A 76 -6.27 0.53 3.98
C ASP A 76 -5.23 -0.62 4.10
N ALA A 77 -5.11 -1.45 3.06
CA ALA A 77 -4.11 -2.51 2.98
C ALA A 77 -2.68 -1.98 2.84
N CYS A 78 -2.45 -0.99 1.96
CA CYS A 78 -1.16 -0.29 1.85
C CYS A 78 -0.73 0.31 3.18
N PHE A 79 -1.67 0.92 3.91
CA PHE A 79 -1.36 1.49 5.21
C PHE A 79 -0.97 0.41 6.23
N SER A 80 -1.75 -0.66 6.30
CA SER A 80 -1.47 -1.80 7.17
C SER A 80 -0.10 -2.43 6.88
N GLN A 81 0.23 -2.61 5.61
CA GLN A 81 1.53 -3.10 5.15
C GLN A 81 2.68 -2.17 5.57
N CYS A 82 2.52 -0.86 5.33
CA CYS A 82 3.52 0.14 5.70
C CYS A 82 3.80 0.15 7.22
N ARG A 83 2.74 0.01 8.03
CA ARG A 83 2.85 -0.11 9.49
C ARG A 83 3.55 -1.39 9.91
N TYR A 84 3.27 -2.51 9.25
CA TYR A 84 3.97 -3.77 9.49
C TYR A 84 5.47 -3.64 9.25
N ILE A 85 5.88 -3.11 8.10
CA ILE A 85 7.30 -2.97 7.75
C ILE A 85 8.02 -2.08 8.77
N THR A 86 7.43 -0.96 9.16
CA THR A 86 8.10 0.05 10.01
C THR A 86 8.08 -0.29 11.51
N HIS A 87 7.13 -1.09 12.00
CA HIS A 87 6.93 -1.29 13.44
C HIS A 87 6.93 -2.75 13.90
N TRP A 88 6.75 -3.73 13.01
CA TRP A 88 6.63 -5.14 13.38
C TRP A 88 7.58 -6.08 12.65
N ALA A 89 8.18 -5.66 11.54
CA ALA A 89 9.19 -6.46 10.87
C ALA A 89 10.46 -6.57 11.74
N MET A 90 10.83 -7.81 12.10
CA MET A 90 12.02 -8.11 12.91
C MET A 90 13.21 -8.59 12.07
N GLY A 91 13.14 -8.46 10.75
CA GLY A 91 14.14 -8.97 9.80
C GLY A 91 13.92 -8.42 8.38
N PRO A 92 14.59 -9.01 7.37
CA PRO A 92 14.39 -8.62 5.97
C PRO A 92 12.91 -8.67 5.60
N CYS A 93 12.44 -7.64 4.88
CA CYS A 93 11.04 -7.45 4.53
C CYS A 93 10.86 -7.22 3.03
N ASP A 94 11.75 -7.79 2.20
CA ASP A 94 11.80 -7.54 0.76
C ASP A 94 10.47 -7.89 0.07
N GLU A 95 9.85 -9.00 0.45
CA GLU A 95 8.52 -9.40 -0.07
C GLU A 95 7.43 -8.40 0.34
N GLN A 96 7.48 -7.89 1.56
CA GLN A 96 6.51 -6.92 2.05
C GLN A 96 6.64 -5.57 1.35
N VAL A 97 7.87 -5.15 1.09
CA VAL A 97 8.20 -3.94 0.33
C VAL A 97 7.75 -4.09 -1.12
N GLU A 98 8.04 -5.24 -1.73
CA GLU A 98 7.61 -5.58 -3.10
C GLU A 98 6.09 -5.59 -3.23
N TRP A 99 5.38 -6.18 -2.28
CA TRP A 99 3.91 -6.14 -2.22
C TRP A 99 3.42 -4.70 -2.17
N LEU A 100 4.02 -3.88 -1.30
CA LEU A 100 3.62 -2.48 -1.11
C LEU A 100 3.82 -1.66 -2.38
N GLU A 101 4.95 -1.84 -3.08
CA GLU A 101 5.25 -1.16 -4.34
C GLU A 101 4.20 -1.48 -5.42
N VAL A 102 3.85 -2.76 -5.58
CA VAL A 102 2.82 -3.21 -6.53
C VAL A 102 1.45 -2.64 -6.16
N ALA A 103 1.09 -2.69 -4.87
CA ALA A 103 -0.17 -2.17 -4.39
C ALA A 103 -0.28 -0.65 -4.59
N LEU A 104 0.78 0.11 -4.36
CA LEU A 104 0.83 1.55 -4.60
C LEU A 104 0.72 1.91 -6.07
N ALA A 105 1.36 1.14 -6.97
CA ALA A 105 1.21 1.33 -8.40
C ALA A 105 -0.26 1.18 -8.82
N ARG A 106 -0.93 0.15 -8.31
CA ARG A 106 -2.36 -0.06 -8.59
C ARG A 106 -3.25 1.01 -7.96
N LEU A 107 -2.92 1.48 -6.76
CA LEU A 107 -3.64 2.56 -6.08
C LEU A 107 -3.53 3.88 -6.85
N GLU A 108 -2.35 4.19 -7.41
CA GLU A 108 -2.14 5.34 -8.30
C GLU A 108 -3.06 5.27 -9.51
N GLU A 109 -3.08 4.13 -10.21
CA GLU A 109 -3.94 3.92 -11.39
C GLU A 109 -5.42 4.11 -11.07
N LEU A 110 -5.89 3.45 -10.01
CA LEU A 110 -7.30 3.50 -9.59
C LEU A 110 -7.71 4.92 -9.22
N ALA A 111 -6.90 5.62 -8.42
CA ALA A 111 -7.23 6.95 -7.94
C ALA A 111 -7.06 8.04 -9.01
N GLY A 112 -6.22 7.82 -10.01
CA GLY A 112 -6.04 8.71 -11.16
C GLY A 112 -7.18 8.65 -12.19
N GLY A 113 -7.96 7.56 -12.17
CA GLY A 113 -9.14 7.38 -13.02
C GLY A 113 -10.46 7.93 -12.44
N VAL A 114 -10.43 8.50 -11.23
CA VAL A 114 -11.59 9.02 -10.48
C VAL A 114 -11.71 10.54 -10.60
#